data_AF-A0A2D5UBQ0-F1
#
_entry.id   AF-A0A2D5UBQ0-F1
#
_cell.length_a   1.000
_cell.length_b   1.000
_cell.length_c   1.000
_cell.angle_alpha   90.00
_cell.angle_beta   90.00
_cell.angle_gamma   90.00
#
_symmetry.space_group_name_H-M   'P 1'
#
loop_
_entity.id
_entity.type
_entity.pdbx_description
1 polymer ?
#
loop_
_entity_poly.entity_id
_entity_poly.type
_entity_poly.pdbx_seq_one_letter_code
_entity_poly.pdbx_strand_id
1 'polypeptide(L)'
;MGVNAYALAVMGCRKILMAIAVQEGAKEGENYLFYVDHIAEMGLVPPRAKGMLDKVRKLGNAENHKIAMATQEEAVELLQFLEMILKINYEYATDEPKGDGSETGGEGT
;
A
#
# COMPACT_ATOMS: atom_id res chain seq x y z
N MET A 1 -22.12 20.93 -11.81
CA MET A 1 -20.93 20.18 -12.29
C MET A 1 -20.10 19.83 -11.07
N GLY A 2 -19.98 18.55 -10.73
CA GLY A 2 -19.10 18.11 -9.64
C GLY A 2 -17.65 18.10 -10.16
N VAL A 3 -16.71 18.55 -9.33
CA VAL A 3 -15.29 18.43 -9.65
C VAL A 3 -14.98 16.93 -9.68
N ASN A 4 -14.46 16.43 -10.81
CA ASN A 4 -14.09 15.03 -10.98
C ASN A 4 -12.83 14.74 -10.14
N ALA A 5 -13.00 14.65 -8.81
CA ALA A 5 -11.94 14.53 -7.81
C ALA A 5 -11.41 13.09 -7.65
N TYR A 6 -11.88 12.14 -8.46
CA TYR A 6 -11.44 10.75 -8.42
C TYR A 6 -9.94 10.63 -8.70
N ALA A 7 -9.39 11.47 -9.58
CA ALA A 7 -7.96 11.53 -9.83
C ALA A 7 -7.16 11.90 -8.56
N LEU A 8 -7.66 12.82 -7.73
CA LEU A 8 -7.03 13.18 -6.46
C LEU A 8 -7.10 12.02 -5.45
N ALA A 9 -8.25 11.36 -5.36
CA ALA A 9 -8.41 10.20 -4.49
C ALA A 9 -7.43 9.07 -4.87
N VAL A 10 -7.32 8.76 -6.17
CA VAL A 10 -6.38 7.74 -6.67
C VAL A 10 -4.94 8.13 -6.36
N MET A 11 -4.52 9.36 -6.68
CA MET A 11 -3.16 9.84 -6.39
C MET A 11 -2.84 9.82 -4.90
N GLY A 12 -3.78 10.26 -4.05
CA GLY A 12 -3.65 10.24 -2.60
C GLY A 12 -3.46 8.82 -2.07
N CYS A 13 -4.31 7.89 -2.48
CA CYS A 13 -4.21 6.49 -2.05
C CYS A 13 -2.89 5.86 -2.48
N ARG A 14 -2.42 6.12 -3.71
CA ARG A 14 -1.10 5.64 -4.16
C ARG A 14 0.02 6.15 -3.28
N LYS A 15 0.02 7.45 -2.94
CA LYS A 15 1.05 8.04 -2.08
C LYS A 15 1.04 7.41 -0.69
N ILE A 16 -0.14 7.13 -0.14
CA ILE A 16 -0.27 6.47 1.17
C ILE A 16 0.27 5.04 1.11
N LEU A 17 -0.08 4.27 0.08
CA LEU A 17 0.46 2.91 -0.11
C LEU A 17 1.99 2.92 -0.23
N MET A 18 2.55 3.87 -0.99
CA MET A 18 4.01 4.04 -1.08
C MET A 18 4.62 4.36 0.28
N ALA A 19 4.00 5.25 1.07
CA ALA A 19 4.47 5.61 2.39
C ALA A 19 4.45 4.41 3.35
N ILE A 20 3.38 3.60 3.34
CA ILE A 20 3.27 2.37 4.13
C ILE A 20 4.39 1.40 3.75
N ALA A 21 4.60 1.17 2.44
CA ALA A 21 5.65 0.28 1.98
C ALA A 21 7.04 0.73 2.46
N VAL A 22 7.34 2.04 2.36
CA VAL A 22 8.62 2.60 2.85
C VAL A 22 8.77 2.46 4.36
N GLN A 23 7.69 2.68 5.13
CA GLN A 23 7.69 2.47 6.58
C GLN A 23 7.99 1.02 6.98
N GLU A 24 7.60 0.06 6.13
CA GLU A 24 7.83 -1.37 6.32
C GLU A 24 9.16 -1.85 5.69
N GLY A 25 9.99 -0.92 5.18
CA GLY A 25 11.37 -1.21 4.72
C GLY A 25 11.58 -1.15 3.21
N ALA A 26 10.58 -0.76 2.43
CA ALA A 26 10.75 -0.56 0.99
C ALA A 26 11.72 0.58 0.69
N LYS A 27 12.52 0.41 -0.37
CA LYS A 27 13.42 1.44 -0.85
C LYS A 27 12.65 2.60 -1.51
N GLU A 28 13.01 3.83 -1.17
CA GLU A 28 12.45 5.02 -1.81
C GLU A 28 12.88 5.20 -3.27
N GLY A 29 12.09 5.96 -4.03
CA GLY A 29 12.38 6.30 -5.43
C GLY A 29 11.99 5.22 -6.46
N GLU A 30 11.48 4.08 -6.00
CA GLU A 30 10.98 3.02 -6.86
C GLU A 30 9.58 3.34 -7.43
N ASN A 31 9.07 2.48 -8.31
CA ASN A 31 7.77 2.68 -8.95
C ASN A 31 6.60 2.15 -8.08
N TYR A 32 5.36 2.55 -8.42
CA TYR A 32 4.18 2.15 -7.65
C TYR A 32 4.00 0.62 -7.53
N LEU A 33 4.23 -0.13 -8.62
CA LEU A 33 4.09 -1.59 -8.63
C LEU A 33 5.04 -2.24 -7.62
N PHE A 34 6.29 -1.77 -7.56
CA PHE A 34 7.27 -2.23 -6.58
C PHE A 34 6.77 -2.11 -5.14
N TYR A 35 6.16 -0.98 -4.76
CA TYR A 35 5.62 -0.82 -3.40
C TYR A 35 4.42 -1.73 -3.13
N VAL A 36 3.55 -1.93 -4.12
CA VAL A 36 2.40 -2.85 -3.98
C VAL A 36 2.86 -4.30 -3.84
N ASP A 37 3.89 -4.68 -4.60
CA ASP A 37 4.52 -6.01 -4.50
C ASP A 37 5.17 -6.20 -3.13
N HIS A 38 5.91 -5.20 -2.66
CA HIS A 38 6.54 -5.23 -1.34
C HIS A 38 5.51 -5.39 -0.21
N ILE A 39 4.41 -4.65 -0.25
CA ILE A 39 3.29 -4.78 0.71
C ILE A 39 2.73 -6.22 0.73
N ALA A 40 2.63 -6.85 -0.43
CA ALA A 40 2.14 -8.22 -0.53
C ALA A 40 3.15 -9.25 0.00
N GLU A 41 4.44 -9.04 -0.25
CA GLU A 41 5.53 -9.88 0.23
C GLU A 41 5.68 -9.80 1.76
N MET A 42 5.48 -8.62 2.34
CA MET A 42 5.51 -8.39 3.80
C MET A 42 4.32 -9.00 4.55
N GLY A 43 3.35 -9.60 3.84
CA GLY A 43 2.21 -10.28 4.47
C GLY A 43 1.12 -9.33 4.99
N LEU A 44 1.19 -8.03 4.66
CA LEU A 44 0.20 -7.03 5.07
C LEU A 44 -1.17 -7.21 4.39
N VAL A 45 -1.20 -8.02 3.32
CA VAL A 45 -2.41 -8.33 2.55
C VAL A 45 -2.80 -9.79 2.79
N PRO A 46 -4.03 -10.06 3.26
CA PRO A 46 -4.49 -11.44 3.45
C PRO A 46 -4.45 -12.25 2.16
N PRO A 47 -4.13 -13.56 2.20
CA PRO A 47 -4.07 -14.41 1.00
C PRO A 47 -5.37 -14.43 0.18
N ARG A 48 -6.52 -14.26 0.84
CA ARG A 48 -7.84 -14.21 0.18
C ARG A 48 -8.05 -12.93 -0.63
N ALA A 49 -7.30 -11.86 -0.35
CA ALA A 49 -7.38 -10.58 -1.02
C ALA A 49 -6.45 -10.47 -2.24
N LYS A 50 -5.79 -11.55 -2.67
CA LYS A 50 -4.91 -11.58 -3.85
C LYS A 50 -5.58 -11.06 -5.12
N GLY A 51 -6.86 -11.38 -5.34
CA GLY A 51 -7.60 -10.86 -6.51
C GLY A 51 -7.76 -9.34 -6.50
N MET A 52 -7.86 -8.73 -5.32
CA MET A 52 -7.93 -7.27 -5.16
C MET A 52 -6.57 -6.62 -5.40
N LEU A 53 -5.50 -7.25 -4.90
CA LEU A 53 -4.11 -6.84 -5.15
C LEU A 53 -3.80 -6.81 -6.66
N ASP A 54 -4.21 -7.83 -7.41
CA ASP A 54 -3.98 -7.89 -8.85
C ASP A 54 -4.75 -6.80 -9.62
N LYS A 55 -5.95 -6.42 -9.16
CA LYS A 55 -6.66 -5.26 -9.71
C LYS A 55 -5.87 -3.98 -9.47
N VAL A 56 -5.46 -3.72 -8.24
CA VAL A 56 -4.68 -2.53 -7.86
C VAL A 56 -3.37 -2.40 -8.65
N ARG A 57 -2.67 -3.51 -8.87
CA ARG A 57 -1.49 -3.54 -9.76
C ARG A 57 -1.82 -3.08 -11.17
N LYS A 58 -2.90 -3.60 -11.76
CA LYS A 58 -3.32 -3.22 -13.13
C LYS A 58 -3.71 -1.74 -13.22
N LEU A 59 -4.34 -1.19 -12.18
CA LEU A 59 -4.66 0.24 -12.09
C LEU A 59 -3.42 1.13 -12.09
N GLY A 60 -2.36 0.70 -11.41
CA GLY A 60 -1.10 1.45 -11.38
C GLY A 60 -0.39 1.53 -12.73
N ASN A 61 -0.55 0.51 -13.57
CA ASN A 61 0.08 0.45 -14.89
C ASN A 61 -0.68 1.25 -15.96
N ALA A 62 -1.99 1.46 -15.77
CA ALA A 62 -2.86 2.14 -16.73
C ALA A 62 -2.75 3.68 -16.70
N GLU A 63 -2.14 4.25 -15.66
CA GLU A 63 -2.39 5.65 -15.28
C GLU A 63 -1.21 6.62 -15.46
N ASN A 64 -0.05 6.16 -15.96
CA ASN A 64 1.13 7.01 -16.00
C ASN A 64 1.18 8.02 -17.19
N HIS A 65 0.12 8.11 -18.02
CA HIS A 65 0.16 8.99 -19.19
C HIS A 65 -1.05 9.90 -19.42
N LYS A 66 -2.13 9.84 -18.62
CA LYS A 66 -3.26 10.78 -18.76
C LYS A 66 -3.89 11.09 -17.39
N ILE A 67 -3.59 12.28 -16.87
CA ILE A 67 -4.16 12.90 -15.65
C ILE A 67 -5.71 13.00 -15.66
N ALA A 68 -6.39 12.57 -16.73
CA ALA A 68 -7.77 12.95 -17.05
C ALA A 68 -8.82 11.83 -16.96
N MET A 69 -8.51 10.59 -16.54
CA MET A 69 -9.46 9.46 -16.70
C MET A 69 -9.58 8.51 -15.51
N ALA A 70 -9.13 8.87 -14.31
CA ALA A 70 -9.45 8.07 -13.12
C ALA A 70 -10.98 8.01 -12.92
N THR A 71 -11.53 6.82 -12.98
CA THR A 71 -12.97 6.58 -12.80
C THR A 71 -13.31 6.49 -11.32
N GLN A 72 -14.59 6.69 -11.01
CA GLN A 72 -15.09 6.47 -9.65
C GLN A 72 -14.82 5.04 -9.17
N GLU A 73 -14.97 4.05 -10.05
CA GLU A 73 -14.75 2.64 -9.71
C GLU A 73 -13.30 2.40 -9.28
N GLU A 74 -12.33 2.91 -10.04
CA GLU A 74 -10.91 2.78 -9.70
C GLU A 74 -10.56 3.48 -8.39
N ALA A 75 -11.14 4.66 -8.15
CA ALA A 75 -10.97 5.37 -6.89
C ALA A 75 -11.53 4.57 -5.70
N VAL A 76 -12.73 4.00 -5.85
CA VAL A 76 -13.37 3.19 -4.80
C VAL A 76 -12.60 1.89 -4.56
N GLU A 77 -12.18 1.18 -5.61
CA GLU A 77 -11.40 -0.06 -5.46
C GLU A 77 -10.08 0.20 -4.72
N LEU A 78 -9.38 1.30 -5.06
CA LEU A 78 -8.12 1.65 -4.42
C LEU A 78 -8.31 2.13 -2.97
N LEU A 79 -9.38 2.88 -2.70
CA LEU A 79 -9.78 3.29 -1.35
C LEU A 79 -10.10 2.09 -0.47
N GLN A 80 -10.89 1.14 -0.97
CA GLN A 80 -11.25 -0.09 -0.25
C GLN A 80 -10.02 -0.93 0.05
N PHE A 81 -9.09 -1.04 -0.90
CA PHE A 81 -7.83 -1.73 -0.68
C PHE A 81 -6.98 -1.06 0.41
N LEU A 82 -6.87 0.27 0.36
CA LEU A 82 -6.16 1.03 1.39
C LEU A 82 -6.83 0.90 2.76
N GLU A 83 -8.15 1.04 2.83
CA GLU A 83 -8.94 0.86 4.05
C GLU A 83 -8.69 -0.52 4.67
N MET A 84 -8.71 -1.58 3.85
CA MET A 84 -8.41 -2.94 4.30
C MET A 84 -7.01 -3.04 4.91
N ILE A 85 -5.98 -2.49 4.26
CA ILE A 85 -4.60 -2.50 4.78
C ILE A 85 -4.53 -1.76 6.12
N LEU A 86 -5.10 -0.56 6.19
CA LEU A 86 -5.07 0.26 7.41
C LEU A 86 -5.78 -0.44 8.57
N LYS A 87 -6.97 -0.99 8.31
CA LYS A 87 -7.73 -1.71 9.33
C LYS A 87 -6.99 -2.93 9.85
N ILE A 88 -6.48 -3.77 8.96
CA ILE A 88 -5.85 -5.03 9.36
C ILE A 88 -4.52 -4.79 10.08
N ASN A 89 -3.70 -3.88 9.58
CA ASN A 89 -2.32 -3.73 10.04
C ASN A 89 -2.14 -2.64 11.11
N TYR A 90 -3.12 -1.74 11.30
CA TYR A 90 -3.01 -0.63 12.24
C TYR A 90 -4.19 -0.49 13.20
N GLU A 91 -5.42 -0.82 12.80
CA GLU A 91 -6.61 -0.70 13.67
C GLU A 91 -6.85 -2.00 14.48
N TYR A 92 -6.79 -3.15 13.82
CA TYR A 92 -7.06 -4.46 14.40
C TYR A 92 -5.80 -5.23 14.81
N ALA A 93 -4.63 -4.75 14.40
CA ALA A 93 -3.36 -5.15 15.00
C ALA A 93 -3.33 -4.59 16.43
N THR A 94 -3.97 -5.30 17.35
CA THR A 94 -3.96 -4.97 18.78
C THR A 94 -2.54 -5.07 19.30
N ASP A 95 -2.08 -4.05 20.06
CA ASP A 95 -0.78 -3.89 20.74
C ASP A 95 0.04 -5.17 20.97
N GLU A 96 0.60 -5.74 19.90
CA GLU A 96 1.78 -6.58 20.03
C GLU A 96 2.97 -5.63 19.89
N PRO A 97 3.82 -5.50 20.92
CA PRO A 97 5.01 -4.69 20.81
C PRO A 97 5.79 -5.20 19.60
N LYS A 98 6.06 -4.32 18.62
CA LYS A 98 7.04 -4.58 17.57
C LYS A 98 8.30 -5.06 18.30
N GLY A 99 8.58 -6.36 18.20
CA GLY A 99 9.68 -7.00 18.90
C GLY A 99 10.92 -6.15 18.71
N ASP A 100 11.41 -5.62 19.83
CA ASP A 100 12.73 -5.03 19.89
C ASP A 100 13.69 -6.01 19.21
N GLY A 101 14.38 -5.54 18.18
CA GLY A 101 15.46 -6.29 17.55
C GLY A 101 16.63 -6.41 18.52
N SER A 102 16.49 -7.23 19.55
CA SER A 102 17.56 -7.87 20.29
C SER A 102 17.50 -9.36 19.89
N GLU A 103 18.57 -10.07 19.59
CA GLU A 103 19.94 -10.07 20.09
C GLU A 103 20.87 -10.60 18.96
N THR A 104 22.16 -10.29 18.91
CA THR A 104 23.24 -11.05 19.55
C THR A 104 24.54 -10.31 19.17
N GLY A 105 25.50 -10.01 20.04
CA GLY A 105 26.13 -10.86 21.05
C GLY A 105 27.63 -10.95 20.66
N GLY A 106 28.51 -10.41 21.51
CA GLY A 106 29.95 -10.41 21.24
C GLY A 106 30.76 -9.83 22.39
N GLU A 107 30.67 -10.48 23.56
CA GLU A 107 31.79 -10.46 24.53
C GLU A 107 33.05 -10.96 23.82
N GLY A 108 34.17 -10.25 24.00
CA GLY A 108 35.44 -10.61 23.40
C GLY A 108 36.60 -9.79 23.94
N THR A 109 37.05 -10.19 25.14
CA THR A 109 38.39 -10.02 25.75
C THR A 109 38.90 -8.63 26.09
#